data_AF-A0A931VGH5-F1
#
_entry.id   AF-A0A931VGH5-F1
#
_cell.length_a   1.000
_cell.length_b   1.000
_cell.length_c   1.000
_cell.angle_alpha   90.00
_cell.angle_beta   90.00
_cell.angle_gamma   90.00
#
_symmetry.space_group_name_H-M   'P 1'
#
loop_
_entity.id
_entity.type
_entity.pdbx_description
1 polymer ?
#
loop_
_entity_poly.entity_id
_entity_poly.type
_entity_poly.pdbx_seq_one_letter_code
_entity_poly.pdbx_strand_id
1 'polypeptide(L)'
;WDAEGEVTISMRSKEEAHDYRHFPEPDLVPFIIPVHEIERIKKDLPELPHNRRERFVREYGLSEYDAEVLTSDKAFADYFEESTKGYDKPKSMANWLMGDISYQLKLRGLKLQDIKVTPGSLRELVKLID
;
A
#
# COMPACT_ATOMS: atom_id res chain seq x y z
N TRP A 1 8.28 3.70 26.17
CA TRP A 1 9.34 3.03 25.42
C TRP A 1 10.45 4.04 25.25
N ASP A 2 11.63 3.73 25.76
CA ASP A 2 12.83 4.52 25.51
C ASP A 2 13.58 3.85 24.35
N ALA A 3 13.71 4.57 23.25
CA ALA A 3 14.33 4.05 22.03
C ALA A 3 15.86 3.98 22.13
N GLU A 4 16.49 4.81 22.97
CA GLU A 4 17.95 4.84 23.11
C GLU A 4 18.44 3.72 24.04
N GLY A 5 17.69 3.45 25.10
CA GLY A 5 17.96 2.33 26.01
C GLY A 5 17.36 0.99 25.58
N GLU A 6 16.53 0.96 24.53
CA GLU A 6 15.73 -0.21 24.11
C GLU A 6 14.93 -0.85 25.26
N VAL A 7 14.44 -0.03 26.20
CA VAL A 7 13.73 -0.50 27.40
C VAL A 7 12.33 0.09 27.52
N THR A 8 11.43 -0.73 28.05
CA THR A 8 10.11 -0.28 28.51
C THR A 8 10.23 0.31 29.91
N ILE A 9 10.18 1.64 30.01
CA ILE A 9 10.11 2.35 31.29
C ILE A 9 8.65 2.51 31.72
N SER A 10 8.35 2.16 32.96
CA SER A 10 7.03 2.40 33.57
C SER A 10 6.84 3.90 33.79
N MET A 11 5.81 4.48 33.19
CA MET A 11 5.54 5.93 33.29
C MET A 11 4.67 6.29 34.50
N ARG A 12 3.62 5.50 34.76
CA ARG A 12 2.66 5.70 35.84
C ARG A 12 2.09 4.34 36.25
N SER A 13 1.88 4.13 37.56
CA SER A 13 1.12 3.00 38.07
C SER A 13 -0.39 3.18 37.79
N LYS A 14 -1.00 2.18 37.16
CA LYS A 14 -2.47 2.05 37.17
C LYS A 14 -2.84 1.34 38.46
N GLU A 15 -3.16 2.10 39.50
CA GLU A 15 -3.56 1.52 40.79
C GLU A 15 -5.01 1.00 40.77
N GLU A 16 -5.88 1.63 39.98
CA GLU A 16 -7.26 1.17 39.73
C GLU A 16 -7.66 1.47 38.27
N ALA A 17 -8.62 0.73 37.73
CA ALA A 17 -9.18 1.05 36.41
C ALA A 17 -9.94 2.38 36.49
N HIS A 18 -9.54 3.36 35.68
CA HIS A 18 -10.21 4.66 35.65
C HIS A 18 -11.64 4.53 35.12
N ASP A 19 -12.60 4.94 35.93
CA ASP A 19 -13.97 5.15 35.47
C ASP A 19 -14.01 6.42 34.61
N TYR A 20 -14.00 6.21 33.29
CA TYR A 20 -14.12 7.29 32.31
C TYR A 20 -15.52 7.89 32.25
N ARG A 21 -16.49 7.36 33.03
CA ARG A 21 -17.86 7.84 33.14
C ARG A 21 -18.46 8.08 31.76
N HIS A 22 -18.42 7.07 30.91
CA HIS A 22 -18.98 7.17 29.56
C HIS A 22 -20.49 7.43 29.63
N PHE A 23 -20.94 8.48 28.94
CA PHE A 23 -22.35 8.75 28.69
C PHE A 23 -22.50 9.26 27.25
N PRO A 24 -23.70 9.13 26.64
CA PRO A 24 -23.97 9.69 25.33
C PRO A 24 -23.75 11.21 25.36
N GLU A 25 -22.94 11.71 24.43
CA GLU A 25 -22.67 13.14 24.31
C GLU A 25 -23.98 13.91 24.05
N PRO A 26 -24.46 14.74 24.99
CA PRO A 26 -25.76 15.40 24.88
C PRO A 26 -25.79 16.48 23.78
N ASP A 27 -24.64 17.05 23.44
CA ASP A 27 -24.55 18.10 22.42
C ASP A 27 -24.51 17.54 20.98
N LEU A 28 -24.27 16.23 20.83
CA LEU A 28 -24.21 15.56 19.54
C LEU A 28 -25.46 14.73 19.28
N VAL A 29 -26.12 15.02 18.17
CA VAL A 29 -27.20 14.17 17.66
C VAL A 29 -26.66 12.80 17.23
N PRO A 30 -27.45 11.73 17.31
CA PRO A 30 -27.05 10.42 16.80
C PRO A 30 -26.62 10.49 15.33
N PHE A 31 -25.41 9.97 15.04
CA PHE A 31 -24.90 9.92 13.67
C PHE A 31 -25.50 8.74 12.91
N ILE A 32 -26.46 9.03 12.03
CA ILE A 32 -27.14 8.01 11.20
C ILE A 32 -26.59 8.10 9.78
N ILE A 33 -25.94 7.03 9.32
CA ILE A 33 -25.45 6.92 7.95
C ILE A 33 -26.54 6.25 7.10
N PRO A 34 -27.09 6.92 6.07
CA PRO A 34 -28.14 6.32 5.25
C PRO A 34 -27.56 5.23 4.34
N VAL A 35 -28.35 4.20 4.05
CA VAL A 35 -27.90 3.02 3.27
C VAL A 35 -27.36 3.40 1.89
N HIS A 36 -27.96 4.40 1.22
CA HIS A 36 -27.48 4.83 -0.10
C HIS A 36 -26.05 5.41 -0.07
N GLU A 37 -25.65 6.01 1.05
CA GLU A 37 -24.29 6.54 1.24
C GLU A 37 -23.28 5.40 1.38
N ILE A 38 -23.65 4.36 2.13
CA ILE A 38 -22.87 3.13 2.29
C ILE A 38 -22.68 2.46 0.92
N GLU A 39 -23.76 2.33 0.16
CA GLU A 39 -23.71 1.71 -1.17
C GLU A 39 -22.90 2.52 -2.17
N ARG A 40 -22.91 3.86 -2.08
CA ARG A 40 -22.03 4.71 -2.89
C ARG A 40 -20.56 4.46 -2.55
N ILE A 41 -20.20 4.50 -1.27
CA ILE A 41 -18.81 4.29 -0.82
C ILE A 41 -18.32 2.88 -1.20
N LYS A 42 -19.16 1.85 -1.07
CA LYS A 42 -18.82 0.49 -1.51
C LYS A 42 -18.51 0.40 -3.01
N LYS A 43 -19.22 1.16 -3.85
CA LYS A 43 -18.99 1.19 -5.31
C LYS A 43 -17.72 1.94 -5.68
N ASP A 44 -17.37 2.97 -4.92
CA ASP A 44 -16.17 3.77 -5.14
C ASP A 44 -14.90 3.13 -4.52
N LEU A 45 -15.07 2.06 -3.73
CA LEU A 45 -13.97 1.38 -3.06
C LEU A 45 -13.05 0.72 -4.12
N PRO A 46 -11.77 1.11 -4.19
CA PRO A 46 -10.83 0.47 -5.09
C PRO A 46 -10.55 -0.97 -4.67
N GLU A 47 -9.91 -1.74 -5.56
CA GLU A 47 -9.45 -3.09 -5.25
C GLU A 47 -8.58 -3.08 -3.97
N LEU A 48 -8.96 -3.92 -3.01
CA LEU A 48 -8.24 -4.04 -1.76
C LEU A 48 -6.88 -4.71 -1.97
N PRO A 49 -5.82 -4.34 -1.21
CA PRO A 49 -4.48 -4.88 -1.41
C PRO A 49 -4.40 -6.40 -1.41
N HIS A 50 -5.17 -7.07 -0.53
CA HIS A 50 -5.18 -8.54 -0.46
C HIS A 50 -5.73 -9.18 -1.74
N ASN A 51 -6.85 -8.68 -2.26
CA ASN A 51 -7.44 -9.14 -3.52
C ASN A 51 -6.48 -8.92 -4.69
N ARG A 52 -5.83 -7.74 -4.71
CA ARG A 52 -4.84 -7.40 -5.72
C ARG A 52 -3.62 -8.31 -5.67
N ARG A 53 -3.14 -8.66 -4.47
CA ARG A 53 -2.03 -9.60 -4.28
C ARG A 53 -2.36 -10.98 -4.84
N GLU A 54 -3.54 -11.52 -4.48
CA GLU A 54 -4.00 -12.81 -5.00
C GLU A 54 -4.14 -12.79 -6.52
N ARG A 55 -4.67 -11.69 -7.07
CA ARG A 55 -4.73 -11.47 -8.50
C ARG A 55 -3.35 -11.46 -9.15
N PHE A 56 -2.37 -10.80 -8.54
CA PHE A 56 -1.02 -10.74 -9.08
C PHE A 56 -0.33 -12.11 -9.13
N VAL A 57 -0.52 -12.92 -8.10
CA VAL A 57 -0.03 -14.32 -8.10
C VAL A 57 -0.70 -15.12 -9.21
N ARG A 58 -2.02 -15.02 -9.36
CA ARG A 58 -2.80 -15.81 -10.32
C ARG A 58 -2.60 -15.38 -11.78
N GLU A 59 -2.63 -14.08 -12.06
CA GLU A 59 -2.67 -13.53 -13.42
C GLU A 59 -1.28 -13.20 -13.96
N TYR A 60 -0.35 -12.76 -13.10
CA TYR A 60 1.01 -12.42 -13.50
C TYR A 60 2.04 -13.50 -13.14
N GLY A 61 1.63 -14.58 -12.48
CA GLY A 61 2.51 -15.69 -12.10
C GLY A 61 3.63 -15.29 -11.14
N LEU A 62 3.39 -14.24 -10.34
CA LEU A 62 4.35 -13.75 -9.35
C LEU A 62 4.37 -14.63 -8.11
N SER A 63 5.49 -14.61 -7.38
CA SER A 63 5.52 -15.24 -6.05
C SER A 63 4.65 -14.42 -5.07
N GLU A 64 4.20 -15.06 -3.98
CA GLU A 64 3.45 -14.36 -2.93
C GLU A 64 4.23 -13.16 -2.37
N TYR A 65 5.55 -13.32 -2.22
CA TYR A 65 6.44 -12.27 -1.76
C TYR A 65 6.49 -11.09 -2.73
N ASP A 66 6.71 -11.33 -4.02
CA ASP A 66 6.77 -10.26 -5.02
C ASP A 66 5.42 -9.52 -5.10
N ALA A 67 4.32 -10.26 -5.07
CA ALA A 67 2.98 -9.70 -5.09
C ALA A 67 2.68 -8.89 -3.82
N GLU A 68 3.17 -9.29 -2.65
CA GLU A 68 3.05 -8.54 -1.41
C GLU A 68 3.83 -7.23 -1.46
N VAL A 69 5.09 -7.27 -1.90
CA VAL A 69 5.91 -6.06 -2.02
C VAL A 69 5.29 -5.07 -3.01
N LEU A 70 4.84 -5.55 -4.18
CA LEU A 70 4.24 -4.69 -5.20
C LEU A 70 2.90 -4.10 -4.77
N THR A 71 2.12 -4.80 -3.93
CA THR A 71 0.81 -4.32 -3.44
C THR A 71 0.87 -3.61 -2.09
N SER A 72 2.08 -3.41 -1.54
CA SER A 72 2.30 -2.64 -0.31
C SER A 72 1.90 -1.17 -0.42
N ASP A 73 1.99 -0.60 -1.63
CA ASP A 73 1.56 0.76 -1.95
C ASP A 73 0.76 0.77 -3.26
N LYS A 74 -0.34 1.52 -3.28
CA LYS A 74 -1.24 1.60 -4.45
C LYS A 74 -0.51 2.13 -5.69
N ALA A 75 0.36 3.13 -5.55
CA ALA A 75 1.07 3.70 -6.68
C ALA A 75 2.06 2.69 -7.27
N PHE A 76 2.72 1.88 -6.45
CA PHE A 76 3.59 0.79 -6.92
C PHE A 76 2.81 -0.25 -7.74
N ALA A 77 1.67 -0.69 -7.21
CA ALA A 77 0.86 -1.68 -7.89
C ALA A 77 0.26 -1.13 -9.20
N ASP A 78 -0.20 0.14 -9.20
CA ASP A 78 -0.72 0.81 -10.40
C ASP A 78 0.38 0.94 -11.47
N TYR A 79 1.58 1.33 -11.05
CA TYR A 79 2.73 1.46 -11.93
C TYR A 79 3.12 0.11 -12.55
N PHE A 80 3.14 -0.95 -11.74
CA PHE A 80 3.42 -2.30 -12.21
C PHE A 80 2.41 -2.75 -13.27
N GLU A 81 1.11 -2.61 -13.01
CA GLU A 81 0.08 -2.99 -13.98
C GLU A 81 0.18 -2.19 -15.27
N GLU A 82 0.38 -0.86 -15.19
CA GLU A 82 0.57 -0.04 -16.39
C GLU A 82 1.83 -0.43 -17.17
N SER A 83 2.92 -0.75 -16.48
CA SER A 83 4.19 -1.15 -17.12
C SER A 83 4.12 -2.55 -17.76
N THR A 84 3.23 -3.42 -17.29
CA THR A 84 3.05 -4.79 -17.83
C THR A 84 2.04 -4.85 -18.98
N LYS A 85 1.23 -3.81 -19.22
CA LYS A 85 0.33 -3.77 -20.38
C LYS A 85 1.09 -3.98 -21.68
N GLY A 86 0.73 -5.03 -22.44
CA GLY A 86 1.38 -5.34 -23.72
C GLY A 86 2.87 -5.72 -23.59
N TYR A 87 3.23 -6.32 -22.45
CA TYR A 87 4.55 -6.90 -22.20
C TYR A 87 4.43 -8.29 -21.59
N ASP A 88 5.14 -9.26 -22.18
CA ASP A 88 4.86 -10.68 -21.95
C ASP A 88 5.64 -11.27 -20.76
N LYS A 89 6.53 -10.49 -20.13
CA LYS A 89 7.38 -10.95 -19.02
C LYS A 89 7.14 -10.16 -17.72
N PRO A 90 5.97 -10.33 -17.05
CA PRO A 90 5.63 -9.58 -15.84
C PRO A 90 6.64 -9.77 -14.70
N LYS A 91 7.25 -10.96 -14.57
CA LYS A 91 8.31 -11.21 -13.57
C LYS A 91 9.55 -10.34 -13.77
N SER A 92 9.96 -10.11 -15.01
CA SER A 92 11.09 -9.20 -15.32
C SER A 92 10.75 -7.78 -14.87
N MET A 93 9.52 -7.33 -15.14
CA MET A 93 9.04 -6.01 -14.73
C MET A 93 8.99 -5.85 -13.20
N ALA A 94 8.52 -6.89 -12.49
CA ALA A 94 8.50 -6.91 -11.03
C ALA A 94 9.92 -6.75 -10.46
N ASN A 95 10.88 -7.49 -11.00
CA ASN A 95 12.28 -7.41 -10.58
C ASN A 95 12.88 -6.02 -10.79
N TRP A 96 12.63 -5.38 -11.95
CA TRP A 96 13.09 -4.02 -12.23
C TRP A 96 12.49 -2.99 -11.27
N LEU A 97 11.20 -3.14 -10.94
CA LEU A 97 10.51 -2.20 -10.06
C LEU A 97 10.96 -2.35 -8.60
N MET A 98 11.04 -3.57 -8.09
CA MET A 98 11.46 -3.88 -6.72
C MET A 98 12.98 -3.74 -6.50
N GLY A 99 13.77 -3.94 -7.54
CA GLY A 99 15.22 -3.82 -7.53
C GLY A 99 15.66 -2.39 -7.87
N ASP A 100 15.97 -2.17 -9.13
CA ASP A 100 16.60 -0.93 -9.62
C ASP A 100 15.78 0.33 -9.30
N ILE A 101 14.49 0.35 -9.59
CA ILE A 101 13.66 1.54 -9.34
C ILE A 101 13.59 1.83 -7.84
N SER A 102 13.29 0.82 -7.02
CA SER A 102 13.20 0.98 -5.56
C SER A 102 14.54 1.43 -4.95
N TYR A 103 15.65 0.90 -5.45
CA TYR A 103 16.99 1.34 -5.06
C TYR A 103 17.24 2.81 -5.42
N GLN A 104 16.93 3.21 -6.66
CA GLN A 104 17.13 4.58 -7.15
C GLN A 104 16.23 5.59 -6.42
N LEU A 105 15.01 5.20 -6.07
CA LEU A 105 14.09 5.99 -5.25
C LEU A 105 14.65 6.18 -3.84
N LYS A 106 15.06 5.09 -3.20
CA LYS A 106 15.64 5.13 -1.84
C LYS A 106 16.92 5.96 -1.78
N LEU A 107 17.81 5.81 -2.76
CA LEU A 107 19.07 6.55 -2.82
C LEU A 107 18.86 8.06 -2.92
N ARG A 108 17.80 8.50 -3.61
CA ARG A 108 17.47 9.91 -3.80
C ARG A 108 16.42 10.45 -2.82
N GLY A 109 15.89 9.59 -1.94
CA GLY A 109 14.80 9.96 -1.03
C GLY A 109 13.51 10.37 -1.74
N LEU A 110 13.25 9.82 -2.94
CA LEU A 110 12.09 10.15 -3.77
C LEU A 110 11.00 9.08 -3.64
N LYS A 111 9.74 9.47 -3.89
CA LYS A 111 8.63 8.53 -4.07
C LYS A 111 8.42 8.25 -5.55
N LEU A 112 7.69 7.18 -5.85
CA LEU A 112 7.38 6.77 -7.23
C LEU A 112 6.61 7.84 -8.03
N GLN A 113 5.83 8.67 -7.34
CA GLN A 113 5.13 9.81 -7.94
C GLN A 113 6.04 10.99 -8.31
N ASP A 114 7.26 11.04 -7.79
CA ASP A 114 8.19 12.17 -7.97
C ASP A 114 9.14 11.96 -9.16
N ILE A 115 9.13 10.76 -9.77
CA ILE A 115 10.03 10.43 -10.87
C ILE A 115 9.41 10.69 -12.24
N LYS A 116 10.26 11.05 -13.21
CA LYS A 116 9.86 11.29 -14.60
C LYS A 116 9.74 10.00 -15.43
N VAL A 117 10.24 8.89 -14.90
CA VAL A 117 10.15 7.60 -15.58
C VAL A 117 8.70 7.16 -15.52
N THR A 118 8.05 7.10 -16.69
CA THR A 118 6.68 6.63 -16.79
C THR A 118 6.65 5.09 -16.89
N PRO A 119 5.52 4.44 -16.54
CA PRO A 119 5.37 2.99 -16.72
C PRO A 119 5.68 2.54 -18.16
N GLY A 120 5.28 3.35 -19.15
CA GLY A 120 5.57 3.10 -20.57
C GLY A 120 7.06 3.17 -20.91
N SER A 121 7.77 4.17 -20.37
CA SER A 121 9.22 4.31 -20.56
C SER A 121 10.00 3.17 -19.91
N LEU A 122 9.58 2.71 -18.72
CA LEU A 122 10.19 1.53 -18.09
C LEU A 122 9.97 0.29 -18.97
N ARG A 123 8.75 0.08 -19.47
CA ARG A 123 8.45 -1.04 -20.37
C ARG A 123 9.32 -1.04 -21.62
N GLU A 124 9.54 0.11 -22.25
CA GLU A 124 10.44 0.24 -23.41
C GLU A 124 11.88 -0.10 -23.05
N LEU A 125 12.37 0.39 -21.92
CA LEU A 125 13.71 0.08 -21.43
C LEU A 125 13.90 -1.42 -21.22
N VAL A 126 12.98 -2.07 -20.51
CA VAL A 126 13.08 -3.51 -20.23
C VAL A 126 12.99 -4.33 -21.52
N LYS A 127 12.15 -3.93 -22.49
CA LYS A 127 12.07 -4.56 -23.82
C LYS A 127 13.38 -4.50 -24.63
N LEU A 128 14.25 -3.52 -24.39
CA LEU A 128 15.54 -3.40 -25.07
C LEU A 128 16.64 -4.26 -24.44
N ILE A 129 16.44 -4.69 -23.19
CA ILE A 129 17.41 -5.49 -22.42
C ILE A 129 17.14 -6.99 -22.61
N ASP A 130 15.88 -7.33 -22.86
CA ASP A 130 15.38 -8.66 -23.18
C ASP A 130 15.77 -9.16 -24.58
#